data_AF-A0A0S4KHR7-F1
#
_entry.id   AF-A0A0S4KHR7-F1
#
_cell.length_a   1.000
_cell.length_b   1.000
_cell.length_c   1.000
_cell.angle_alpha   90.00
_cell.angle_beta   90.00
_cell.angle_gamma   90.00
#
_symmetry.space_group_name_H-M   'P 1'
#
loop_
_entity.id
_entity.type
_entity.pdbx_description
1 polymer ?
#
loop_
_entity_poly.entity_id
_entity_poly.type
_entity_poly.pdbx_seq_one_letter_code
_entity_poly.pdbx_strand_id
1 'polypeptide(L)'
;MDSPSAGHATESMTLSVAVRWPLSAPIATRVTTALASTAGAALGGDVVSAASLVLLSMLSCSTLAPNPGVSGYMMSVFFDDGAVAMVTGNVGIGVFVFLCQFGLVVVVARLRGQFRNDMAATLRFPAVSIRVSDLLLPGIMYSALAAFWSWKDGAVAAGVFGAIVIVVTVVALEYFYAVRHVLPQCDYAKYDSLHYPTGHWLEGKYLFPTGQWYPREVRSRFWPMMGPYVPGRTWVRVVTICLALLLAALAAMAASGVGCVPGAWTVGILHIAVAIVLIFLKPFRVPSDALLGPLGTAIVGVAWCLKATGDEYADGVSDDITTAMALVQVVRTVIGLWVQWREGQWATVGHLADHEVDAGQEDTLSDKLAAWEEEMPMSVLTLDNDDGTVAIGQPEVEVALPNNED
;
A
#
# COMPACT_ATOMS: atom_id res chain seq x y z
N MET A 1 -74.59 54.08 7.24
CA MET A 1 -73.55 54.23 6.19
C MET A 1 -72.47 53.26 6.56
N ASP A 2 -72.65 52.02 6.12
CA ASP A 2 -71.87 50.87 6.56
C ASP A 2 -70.67 50.70 5.63
N SER A 3 -69.47 50.69 6.23
CA SER A 3 -68.22 50.45 5.52
C SER A 3 -68.09 48.95 5.20
N PRO A 4 -67.76 48.55 3.96
CA PRO A 4 -67.50 47.16 3.65
C PRO A 4 -66.13 46.74 4.21
N SER A 5 -66.15 45.73 5.08
CA SER A 5 -64.97 45.05 5.59
C SER A 5 -64.33 44.21 4.48
N ALA A 6 -63.10 44.57 4.11
CA ALA A 6 -62.28 43.78 3.19
C ALA A 6 -61.83 42.49 3.89
N GLY A 7 -62.43 41.35 3.51
CA GLY A 7 -62.02 40.02 3.96
C GLY A 7 -60.68 39.63 3.34
N HIS A 8 -59.63 39.59 4.16
CA HIS A 8 -58.33 39.05 3.78
C HIS A 8 -58.43 37.52 3.71
N ALA A 9 -58.46 36.98 2.49
CA ALA A 9 -58.36 35.54 2.27
C ALA A 9 -56.92 35.09 2.56
N THR A 10 -56.70 34.46 3.71
CA THR A 10 -55.46 33.72 4.02
C THR A 10 -55.44 32.43 3.20
N GLU A 11 -54.75 32.46 2.08
CA GLU A 11 -54.47 31.30 1.24
C GLU A 11 -53.50 30.37 2.01
N SER A 12 -54.02 29.27 2.55
CA SER A 12 -53.20 28.28 3.26
C SER A 12 -52.39 27.47 2.24
N MET A 13 -51.13 27.84 2.04
CA MET A 13 -50.19 27.09 1.20
C MET A 13 -49.75 25.83 1.96
N THR A 14 -50.28 24.66 1.57
CA THR A 14 -49.87 23.37 2.11
C THR A 14 -48.52 22.97 1.52
N LEU A 15 -47.44 23.26 2.24
CA LEU A 15 -46.09 22.80 1.92
C LEU A 15 -45.96 21.30 2.29
N SER A 16 -45.95 20.42 1.30
CA SER A 16 -45.60 19.01 1.50
C SER A 16 -44.08 18.84 1.42
N VAL A 17 -43.44 18.72 2.58
CA VAL A 17 -42.01 18.37 2.65
C VAL A 17 -41.89 16.85 2.56
N ALA A 18 -41.54 16.34 1.37
CA ALA A 18 -41.19 14.94 1.20
C ALA A 18 -39.76 14.71 1.73
N VAL A 19 -39.64 14.17 2.95
CA VAL A 19 -38.35 13.74 3.50
C VAL A 19 -37.96 12.42 2.83
N ARG A 20 -37.05 12.49 1.84
CA ARG A 20 -36.40 11.29 1.29
C ARG A 20 -35.22 10.95 2.20
N TRP A 21 -35.28 9.79 2.85
CA TRP A 21 -34.12 9.25 3.56
C TRP A 21 -33.11 8.71 2.54
N PRO A 22 -31.80 8.98 2.72
CA PRO A 22 -30.79 8.41 1.84
C PRO A 22 -30.88 6.89 1.90
N LEU A 23 -30.95 6.24 0.73
CA LEU A 23 -30.91 4.79 0.66
C LEU A 23 -29.57 4.32 1.25
N SER A 24 -29.64 3.43 2.22
CA SER A 24 -28.46 2.76 2.75
C SER A 24 -27.82 1.93 1.63
N ALA A 25 -26.51 2.11 1.41
CA ALA A 25 -25.75 1.24 0.50
C ALA A 25 -26.06 -0.26 0.76
N PRO A 26 -26.13 -1.10 -0.28
CA PRO A 26 -26.50 -2.51 -0.13
C PRO A 26 -25.64 -3.23 0.91
N ILE A 27 -26.26 -4.10 1.72
CA ILE A 27 -25.57 -4.87 2.78
C ILE A 27 -24.39 -5.65 2.19
N ALA A 28 -24.57 -6.22 1.00
CA ALA A 28 -23.51 -6.94 0.29
C ALA A 28 -22.27 -6.06 0.08
N THR A 29 -22.44 -4.83 -0.42
CA THR A 29 -21.35 -3.86 -0.65
C THR A 29 -20.64 -3.50 0.65
N ARG A 30 -21.38 -3.33 1.76
CA ARG A 30 -20.78 -3.03 3.07
C ARG A 30 -19.92 -4.18 3.59
N VAL A 31 -20.45 -5.41 3.51
CA VAL A 31 -19.73 -6.59 3.98
C VAL A 31 -18.52 -6.88 3.10
N THR A 32 -18.64 -6.75 1.78
CA THR A 32 -17.51 -7.01 0.87
C THR A 32 -16.42 -5.96 0.99
N THR A 33 -16.76 -4.67 1.16
CA THR A 33 -15.77 -3.60 1.39
C THR A 33 -15.10 -3.73 2.75
N ALA A 34 -15.84 -4.07 3.81
CA ALA A 34 -15.30 -4.37 5.13
C ALA A 34 -14.34 -5.58 5.10
N LEU A 35 -14.75 -6.65 4.41
CA LEU A 35 -13.92 -7.84 4.24
C LEU A 35 -12.66 -7.52 3.43
N ALA A 36 -12.80 -6.81 2.30
CA ALA A 36 -11.69 -6.44 1.43
C ALA A 36 -10.68 -5.52 2.12
N SER A 37 -11.15 -4.55 2.92
CA SER A 37 -10.28 -3.67 3.71
C SER A 37 -9.56 -4.42 4.84
N THR A 38 -10.30 -5.24 5.61
CA THR A 38 -9.72 -6.03 6.70
C THR A 38 -8.72 -7.06 6.16
N ALA A 39 -9.09 -7.79 5.11
CA ALA A 39 -8.21 -8.73 4.44
C ALA A 39 -7.01 -8.02 3.81
N GLY A 40 -7.21 -6.89 3.14
CA GLY A 40 -6.13 -6.08 2.57
C GLY A 40 -5.12 -5.66 3.64
N ALA A 41 -5.60 -5.14 4.76
CA ALA A 41 -4.77 -4.68 5.87
C ALA A 41 -4.01 -5.81 6.56
N ALA A 42 -4.70 -6.93 6.88
CA ALA A 42 -4.11 -8.05 7.60
C ALA A 42 -3.21 -8.92 6.71
N LEU A 43 -3.63 -9.16 5.47
CA LEU A 43 -3.07 -10.19 4.60
C LEU A 43 -2.17 -9.60 3.51
N GLY A 44 -2.22 -8.30 3.31
CA GLY A 44 -1.28 -7.60 2.45
C GLY A 44 -1.67 -7.40 1.01
N GLY A 45 -2.97 -7.26 0.80
CA GLY A 45 -3.50 -6.68 -0.43
C GLY A 45 -3.25 -5.18 -0.50
N ASP A 46 -3.76 -4.58 -1.57
CA ASP A 46 -3.74 -3.14 -1.81
C ASP A 46 -4.79 -2.46 -0.91
N VAL A 47 -4.36 -2.00 0.27
CA VAL A 47 -5.20 -1.32 1.28
C VAL A 47 -5.79 -0.02 0.75
N VAL A 48 -5.05 0.66 -0.13
CA VAL A 48 -5.42 1.96 -0.69
C VAL A 48 -6.65 1.81 -1.59
N SER A 49 -6.68 0.76 -2.43
CA SER A 49 -7.85 0.44 -3.24
C SER A 49 -9.12 0.17 -2.42
N ALA A 50 -9.01 -0.43 -1.23
CA ALA A 50 -10.16 -0.66 -0.36
C ALA A 50 -10.70 0.65 0.23
N ALA A 51 -9.81 1.55 0.66
CA ALA A 51 -10.20 2.88 1.12
C ALA A 51 -10.89 3.69 0.00
N SER A 52 -10.39 3.60 -1.24
CA SER A 52 -11.01 4.24 -2.40
C SER A 52 -12.46 3.78 -2.65
N LEU A 53 -12.76 2.50 -2.45
CA LEU A 53 -14.14 1.99 -2.57
C LEU A 53 -15.07 2.55 -1.50
N VAL A 54 -14.58 2.68 -0.27
CA VAL A 54 -15.33 3.31 0.83
C VAL A 54 -15.62 4.78 0.49
N LEU A 55 -14.62 5.53 0.02
CA LEU A 55 -14.78 6.94 -0.39
C LEU A 55 -15.76 7.10 -1.55
N LEU A 56 -15.71 6.20 -2.52
CA LEU A 56 -16.66 6.18 -3.63
C LEU A 56 -18.10 5.96 -3.13
N SER A 57 -18.31 5.13 -2.10
CA SER A 57 -19.63 4.94 -1.50
C SER A 57 -20.12 6.17 -0.70
N MET A 58 -19.19 6.97 -0.16
CA MET A 58 -19.51 8.22 0.55
C MET A 58 -19.80 9.39 -0.39
N LEU A 59 -19.53 9.23 -1.70
CA LEU A 59 -19.78 10.29 -2.65
C LEU A 59 -21.24 10.33 -3.08
N SER A 60 -21.90 11.44 -2.73
CA SER A 60 -23.11 11.90 -3.41
C SER A 60 -22.91 13.36 -3.78
N CYS A 61 -23.13 13.68 -5.06
CA CYS A 61 -23.24 15.08 -5.49
C CYS A 61 -24.66 15.65 -5.32
N SER A 62 -25.57 14.88 -4.70
CA SER A 62 -26.85 15.41 -4.26
C SER A 62 -26.68 16.29 -3.02
N THR A 63 -27.62 17.20 -2.81
CA THR A 63 -27.60 18.17 -1.68
C THR A 63 -27.72 17.52 -0.30
N LEU A 64 -28.02 16.22 -0.25
CA LEU A 64 -28.07 15.42 0.97
C LEU A 64 -26.82 14.55 1.02
N ALA A 65 -25.89 14.90 1.91
CA ALA A 65 -24.75 14.02 2.20
C ALA A 65 -25.29 12.62 2.56
N PRO A 66 -24.86 11.56 1.85
CA PRO A 66 -25.38 10.23 2.08
C PRO A 66 -24.97 9.83 3.49
N ASN A 67 -25.87 9.21 4.25
CA ASN A 67 -25.50 8.68 5.55
C ASN A 67 -24.47 7.55 5.32
N PRO A 68 -23.19 7.74 5.66
CA PRO A 68 -22.16 6.77 5.34
C PRO A 68 -22.37 5.46 6.12
N GLY A 69 -23.17 5.50 7.19
CA GLY A 69 -23.47 4.33 8.03
C GLY A 69 -22.18 3.64 8.46
N VAL A 70 -22.15 2.31 8.30
CA VAL A 70 -21.01 1.47 8.71
C VAL A 70 -19.72 1.82 7.93
N SER A 71 -19.83 2.36 6.71
CA SER A 71 -18.67 2.68 5.87
C SER A 71 -17.84 3.84 6.43
N GLY A 72 -18.46 4.77 7.18
CA GLY A 72 -17.76 5.86 7.86
C GLY A 72 -16.74 5.33 8.89
N TYR A 73 -17.07 4.25 9.60
CA TYR A 73 -16.16 3.64 10.59
C TYR A 73 -14.96 2.94 9.95
N MET A 74 -15.02 2.60 8.66
CA MET A 74 -13.86 2.08 7.92
C MET A 74 -12.84 3.19 7.62
N MET A 75 -13.27 4.45 7.54
CA MET A 75 -12.38 5.61 7.41
C MET A 75 -11.79 6.05 8.74
N SER A 76 -12.60 6.00 9.81
CA SER A 76 -12.14 6.26 11.16
C SER A 76 -13.14 5.73 12.18
N VAL A 77 -12.64 5.08 13.24
CA VAL A 77 -13.46 4.68 14.38
C VAL A 77 -14.07 5.89 15.12
N PHE A 78 -13.50 7.08 14.92
CA PHE A 78 -13.92 8.35 15.53
C PHE A 78 -14.84 9.17 14.61
N PHE A 79 -15.50 8.51 13.64
CA PHE A 79 -16.34 9.19 12.66
C PHE A 79 -17.43 10.05 13.31
N ASP A 80 -18.10 9.53 14.34
CA ASP A 80 -19.20 10.23 15.04
C ASP A 80 -18.73 11.38 15.93
N ASP A 81 -17.46 11.35 16.38
CA ASP A 81 -16.87 12.40 17.23
C ASP A 81 -16.47 13.64 16.41
N GLY A 82 -16.54 13.54 15.08
CA GLY A 82 -16.32 14.63 14.14
C GLY A 82 -14.89 14.71 13.60
N ALA A 83 -14.69 15.62 12.65
CA ALA A 83 -13.50 15.67 11.82
C ALA A 83 -12.18 15.87 12.60
N VAL A 84 -12.19 16.66 13.68
CA VAL A 84 -11.01 16.85 14.55
C VAL A 84 -10.60 15.53 15.20
N ALA A 85 -11.56 14.81 15.79
CA ALA A 85 -11.34 13.53 16.44
C ALA A 85 -10.87 12.46 15.45
N MET A 86 -11.42 12.45 14.23
CA MET A 86 -10.95 11.57 13.14
C MET A 86 -9.47 11.81 12.80
N VAL A 87 -9.05 13.07 12.61
CA VAL A 87 -7.65 13.40 12.30
C VAL A 87 -6.74 12.93 13.44
N THR A 88 -7.01 13.38 14.67
CA THR A 88 -6.14 13.06 15.81
C THR A 88 -6.16 11.57 16.15
N GLY A 89 -7.32 10.93 16.02
CA GLY A 89 -7.53 9.53 16.31
C GLY A 89 -6.82 8.61 15.31
N ASN A 90 -6.94 8.87 14.01
CA ASN A 90 -6.24 8.10 12.99
C ASN A 90 -4.72 8.26 13.09
N VAL A 91 -4.23 9.47 13.35
CA VAL A 91 -2.79 9.70 13.61
C VAL A 91 -2.35 8.94 14.87
N GLY A 92 -3.13 9.02 15.94
CA GLY A 92 -2.87 8.27 17.18
C GLY A 92 -2.81 6.77 16.97
N ILE A 93 -3.75 6.18 16.21
CA ILE A 93 -3.75 4.74 15.87
C ILE A 93 -2.49 4.38 15.09
N GLY A 94 -2.12 5.17 14.07
CA GLY A 94 -0.89 4.92 13.29
C GLY A 94 0.36 4.90 14.16
N VAL A 95 0.52 5.90 15.03
CA VAL A 95 1.64 5.98 15.99
C VAL A 95 1.62 4.83 16.99
N PHE A 96 0.46 4.50 17.54
CA PHE A 96 0.29 3.40 18.50
C PHE A 96 0.69 2.06 17.89
N VAL A 97 0.18 1.74 16.70
CA VAL A 97 0.50 0.48 15.99
C VAL A 97 2.00 0.40 15.69
N PHE A 98 2.61 1.50 15.26
CA PHE A 98 4.06 1.56 15.03
C PHE A 98 4.86 1.27 16.30
N LEU A 99 4.52 1.92 17.42
CA LEU A 99 5.19 1.73 18.71
C LEU A 99 4.99 0.30 19.25
N CYS A 100 3.79 -0.25 19.14
CA CYS A 100 3.50 -1.64 19.53
C CYS A 100 4.32 -2.64 18.70
N GLN A 101 4.38 -2.47 17.37
CA GLN A 101 5.15 -3.36 16.51
C GLN A 101 6.66 -3.24 16.81
N PHE A 102 7.16 -2.03 17.01
CA PHE A 102 8.55 -1.80 17.42
C PHE A 102 8.87 -2.44 18.77
N GLY A 103 7.99 -2.25 19.77
CA GLY A 103 8.13 -2.86 21.09
C GLY A 103 8.16 -4.39 21.02
N LEU A 104 7.28 -5.00 20.22
CA LEU A 104 7.24 -6.45 20.01
C LEU A 104 8.57 -6.96 19.41
N VAL A 105 9.12 -6.28 18.41
CA VAL A 105 10.44 -6.61 17.84
C VAL A 105 11.53 -6.55 18.90
N VAL A 106 11.56 -5.49 19.71
CA VAL A 106 12.57 -5.32 20.78
C VAL A 106 12.46 -6.41 21.84
N VAL A 107 11.24 -6.72 22.29
CA VAL A 107 11.00 -7.75 23.31
C VAL A 107 11.38 -9.13 22.78
N VAL A 108 10.93 -9.50 21.57
CA VAL A 108 11.23 -10.82 20.99
C VAL A 108 12.73 -10.97 20.69
N ALA A 109 13.39 -9.92 20.18
CA ALA A 109 14.84 -9.94 19.96
C ALA A 109 15.62 -10.16 21.27
N ARG A 110 15.22 -9.50 22.36
CA ARG A 110 15.81 -9.70 23.68
C ARG A 110 15.56 -11.10 24.23
N LEU A 111 14.32 -11.60 24.12
CA LEU A 111 13.96 -12.94 24.61
C LEU A 111 14.67 -14.07 23.86
N ARG A 112 14.97 -13.87 22.56
CA ARG A 112 15.66 -14.86 21.73
C ARG A 112 17.17 -14.67 21.65
N GLY A 113 17.72 -13.59 22.22
CA GLY A 113 19.14 -13.25 22.08
C GLY A 113 19.59 -13.02 20.63
N GLN A 114 18.66 -12.70 19.72
CA GLN A 114 18.93 -12.51 18.29
C GLN A 114 19.10 -11.03 17.95
N PHE A 115 19.77 -10.73 16.83
CA PHE A 115 19.88 -9.36 16.36
C PHE A 115 18.49 -8.79 16.08
N ARG A 116 18.28 -7.54 16.51
CA ARG A 116 17.02 -6.81 16.27
C ARG A 116 16.66 -6.80 14.79
N ASN A 117 17.67 -6.85 13.91
CA ASN A 117 17.43 -6.78 12.49
C ASN A 117 16.70 -8.01 11.95
N ASP A 118 17.19 -9.19 12.28
CA ASP A 118 16.59 -10.45 11.84
C ASP A 118 15.16 -10.58 12.37
N MET A 119 14.93 -10.17 13.62
CA MET A 119 13.59 -10.17 14.22
C MET A 119 12.64 -9.18 13.56
N ALA A 120 13.11 -8.00 13.18
CA ALA A 120 12.28 -7.07 12.41
C ALA A 120 11.91 -7.65 11.03
N ALA A 121 12.78 -8.45 10.39
CA ALA A 121 12.42 -9.15 9.16
C ALA A 121 11.39 -10.26 9.41
N THR A 122 11.60 -11.11 10.42
CA THR A 122 10.66 -12.17 10.80
C THR A 122 9.28 -11.62 11.16
N LEU A 123 9.23 -10.52 11.91
CA LEU A 123 8.00 -9.86 12.36
C LEU A 123 7.48 -8.81 11.37
N ARG A 124 8.10 -8.69 10.19
CA ARG A 124 7.73 -7.76 9.11
C ARG A 124 7.58 -6.32 9.60
N PHE A 125 8.49 -5.85 10.44
CA PHE A 125 8.57 -4.46 10.87
C PHE A 125 9.50 -3.69 9.92
N PRO A 126 9.07 -2.54 9.35
CA PRO A 126 7.83 -1.80 9.64
C PRO A 126 6.65 -2.05 8.68
N ALA A 127 6.68 -3.09 7.82
CA ALA A 127 5.65 -3.34 6.79
C ALA A 127 4.20 -3.24 7.28
N VAL A 128 3.87 -3.85 8.42
CA VAL A 128 2.48 -3.83 8.94
C VAL A 128 2.07 -2.41 9.34
N SER A 129 2.95 -1.68 10.03
CA SER A 129 2.71 -0.29 10.41
C SER A 129 2.56 0.63 9.20
N ILE A 130 3.35 0.40 8.14
CA ILE A 130 3.22 1.13 6.87
C ILE A 130 1.84 0.90 6.27
N ARG A 131 1.36 -0.36 6.21
CA ARG A 131 0.04 -0.68 5.65
C ARG A 131 -1.10 -0.05 6.44
N VAL A 132 -0.99 -0.04 7.77
CA VAL A 132 -1.99 0.61 8.63
C VAL A 132 -1.99 2.12 8.36
N SER A 133 -0.82 2.73 8.21
CA SER A 133 -0.70 4.16 7.85
C SER A 133 -1.30 4.44 6.47
N ASP A 134 -1.00 3.62 5.47
CA ASP A 134 -1.56 3.71 4.10
C ASP A 134 -3.09 3.57 4.10
N LEU A 135 -3.66 2.74 4.98
CA LEU A 135 -5.11 2.59 5.15
C LEU A 135 -5.76 3.82 5.81
N LEU A 136 -5.09 4.44 6.79
CA LEU A 136 -5.63 5.56 7.57
C LEU A 136 -5.46 6.91 6.87
N LEU A 137 -4.48 7.04 5.97
CA LEU A 137 -4.15 8.27 5.24
C LEU A 137 -5.35 8.90 4.50
N PRO A 138 -6.17 8.15 3.73
CA PRO A 138 -7.37 8.71 3.10
C PRO A 138 -8.40 9.23 4.12
N GLY A 139 -8.58 8.56 5.26
CA GLY A 139 -9.46 9.03 6.34
C GLY A 139 -8.95 10.32 6.99
N ILE A 140 -7.63 10.45 7.17
CA ILE A 140 -6.99 11.69 7.64
C ILE A 140 -7.22 12.82 6.61
N MET A 141 -7.09 12.55 5.30
CA MET A 141 -7.30 13.57 4.27
C MET A 141 -8.76 14.04 4.22
N TYR A 142 -9.70 13.11 4.23
CA TYR A 142 -11.12 13.41 4.25
C TYR A 142 -11.48 14.30 5.44
N SER A 143 -11.07 13.88 6.65
CA SER A 143 -11.37 14.62 7.88
C SER A 143 -10.61 15.95 7.97
N ALA A 144 -9.37 16.03 7.48
CA ALA A 144 -8.63 17.28 7.44
C ALA A 144 -9.34 18.34 6.59
N LEU A 145 -9.86 17.96 5.42
CA LEU A 145 -10.57 18.88 4.54
C LEU A 145 -11.99 19.21 5.03
N ALA A 146 -12.69 18.23 5.61
CA ALA A 146 -13.97 18.47 6.27
C ALA A 146 -13.81 19.45 7.45
N ALA A 147 -12.73 19.33 8.23
CA ALA A 147 -12.40 20.24 9.31
C ALA A 147 -11.99 21.63 8.80
N PHE A 148 -11.22 21.69 7.71
CA PHE A 148 -10.78 22.94 7.09
C PHE A 148 -11.95 23.83 6.65
N TRP A 149 -13.06 23.23 6.22
CA TRP A 149 -14.26 23.98 5.82
C TRP A 149 -15.28 24.19 6.93
N SER A 150 -15.06 23.59 8.09
CA SER A 150 -15.87 23.86 9.27
C SER A 150 -15.46 25.18 9.89
N TRP A 151 -16.40 26.12 9.99
CA TRP A 151 -16.20 27.43 10.63
C TRP A 151 -16.16 27.37 12.18
N LYS A 152 -16.13 26.16 12.77
CA LYS A 152 -16.08 25.97 14.22
C LYS A 152 -14.65 26.19 14.73
N ASP A 153 -14.53 26.84 15.88
CA ASP A 153 -13.23 27.17 16.50
C ASP A 153 -12.33 25.92 16.63
N GLY A 154 -11.12 26.01 16.09
CA GLY A 154 -10.12 24.94 16.14
C GLY A 154 -10.17 23.91 15.00
N ALA A 155 -11.25 23.84 14.21
CA ALA A 155 -11.38 22.88 13.12
C ALA A 155 -10.34 23.11 11.99
N VAL A 156 -10.08 24.38 11.66
CA VAL A 156 -9.06 24.76 10.66
C VAL A 156 -7.66 24.29 11.09
N ALA A 157 -7.30 24.43 12.37
CA ALA A 157 -6.00 24.01 12.88
C ALA A 157 -5.82 22.49 12.76
N ALA A 158 -6.85 21.71 13.07
CA ALA A 158 -6.84 20.26 12.87
C ALA A 158 -6.73 19.89 11.39
N GLY A 159 -7.40 20.63 10.50
CA GLY A 159 -7.29 20.46 9.05
C GLY A 159 -5.86 20.68 8.53
N VAL A 160 -5.23 21.78 8.94
CA VAL A 160 -3.84 22.08 8.58
C VAL A 160 -2.89 21.03 9.15
N PHE A 161 -3.09 20.62 10.41
CA PHE A 161 -2.29 19.56 11.03
C PHE A 161 -2.40 18.24 10.26
N GLY A 162 -3.61 17.80 9.93
CA GLY A 162 -3.83 16.58 9.14
C GLY A 162 -3.14 16.63 7.77
N ALA A 163 -3.23 17.75 7.06
CA ALA A 163 -2.56 17.96 5.79
C ALA A 163 -1.02 17.87 5.91
N ILE A 164 -0.44 18.50 6.94
CA ILE A 164 1.00 18.41 7.23
C ILE A 164 1.41 16.95 7.49
N VAL A 165 0.64 16.23 8.32
CA VAL A 165 0.93 14.82 8.63
C VAL A 165 0.90 13.96 7.37
N ILE A 166 -0.07 14.17 6.48
CA ILE A 166 -0.13 13.44 5.20
C ILE A 166 1.12 13.70 4.36
N VAL A 167 1.47 14.97 4.15
CA VAL A 167 2.65 15.33 3.34
C VAL A 167 3.93 14.76 3.95
N VAL A 168 4.12 14.93 5.26
CA VAL A 168 5.28 14.40 5.97
C VAL A 168 5.33 12.88 5.87
N THR A 169 4.21 12.19 6.05
CA THR A 169 4.16 10.71 5.98
C THR A 169 4.48 10.22 4.58
N VAL A 170 3.87 10.80 3.53
CA VAL A 170 4.13 10.41 2.13
C VAL A 170 5.60 10.68 1.77
N VAL A 171 6.13 11.87 2.09
CA VAL A 171 7.53 12.21 1.80
C VAL A 171 8.49 11.33 2.60
N ALA A 172 8.22 11.09 3.89
CA ALA A 172 9.04 10.22 4.72
C ALA A 172 9.07 8.80 4.17
N LEU A 173 7.91 8.19 3.92
CA LEU A 173 7.83 6.81 3.47
C LEU A 173 8.41 6.62 2.06
N GLU A 174 8.14 7.52 1.12
CA GLU A 174 8.50 7.33 -0.28
C GLU A 174 9.91 7.86 -0.58
N TYR A 175 10.22 9.09 -0.19
CA TYR A 175 11.52 9.69 -0.51
C TYR A 175 12.61 9.21 0.45
N PHE A 176 12.39 9.34 1.76
CA PHE A 176 13.43 9.03 2.73
C PHE A 176 13.58 7.52 2.97
N TYR A 177 12.48 6.79 3.17
CA TYR A 177 12.55 5.35 3.42
C TYR A 177 12.73 4.56 2.12
N ALA A 178 11.80 4.64 1.17
CA ALA A 178 11.87 3.79 -0.02
C ALA A 178 13.08 4.13 -0.91
N VAL A 179 13.21 5.39 -1.36
CA VAL A 179 14.26 5.77 -2.34
C VAL A 179 15.65 5.82 -1.72
N ARG A 180 15.82 6.48 -0.57
CA ARG A 180 17.16 6.67 0.01
C ARG A 180 17.67 5.50 0.84
N HIS A 181 16.79 4.75 1.50
CA HIS A 181 17.23 3.72 2.45
C HIS A 181 17.03 2.29 1.92
N VAL A 182 15.85 1.98 1.39
CA VAL A 182 15.47 0.61 1.02
C VAL A 182 16.01 0.20 -0.35
N LEU A 183 15.76 1.01 -1.39
CA LEU A 183 16.17 0.67 -2.76
C LEU A 183 17.67 0.40 -2.93
N PRO A 184 18.60 1.16 -2.30
CA PRO A 184 20.03 0.88 -2.42
C PRO A 184 20.48 -0.42 -1.74
N GLN A 185 19.66 -0.96 -0.83
CA GLN A 185 19.94 -2.22 -0.14
C GLN A 185 19.30 -3.42 -0.85
N CYS A 186 18.60 -3.19 -1.97
CA CYS A 186 17.85 -4.22 -2.65
C CYS A 186 18.26 -4.40 -4.11
N ASP A 187 18.55 -5.64 -4.46
CA ASP A 187 18.72 -6.09 -5.82
C ASP A 187 17.45 -6.77 -6.33
N TYR A 188 17.25 -6.75 -7.63
CA TYR A 188 16.13 -7.43 -8.27
C TYR A 188 16.64 -8.48 -9.24
N ALA A 189 16.37 -9.74 -8.92
CA ALA A 189 16.70 -10.87 -9.77
C ALA A 189 15.42 -11.34 -10.48
N LYS A 190 15.49 -11.52 -11.81
CA LYS A 190 14.41 -12.19 -12.55
C LYS A 190 14.44 -13.67 -12.21
N TYR A 191 13.27 -14.31 -12.14
CA TYR A 191 13.24 -15.78 -12.08
C TYR A 191 13.69 -16.29 -13.45
N ASP A 192 14.66 -17.20 -13.47
CA ASP A 192 15.06 -17.85 -14.71
C ASP A 192 13.84 -18.58 -15.27
N SER A 193 13.48 -18.20 -16.50
CA SER A 193 12.23 -18.60 -17.15
C SER A 193 12.07 -20.11 -17.32
N LEU A 194 13.13 -20.89 -17.07
CA LEU A 194 13.15 -22.33 -17.30
C LEU A 194 12.59 -23.17 -16.13
N HIS A 195 12.64 -22.73 -14.87
CA HIS A 195 12.23 -23.61 -13.75
C HIS A 195 11.64 -22.85 -12.55
N TYR A 196 10.33 -22.61 -12.57
CA TYR A 196 9.61 -22.55 -11.29
C TYR A 196 9.65 -23.97 -10.70
N PRO A 197 10.07 -24.16 -9.44
CA PRO A 197 10.25 -25.49 -8.86
C PRO A 197 8.96 -26.33 -8.91
N THR A 198 7.81 -25.67 -8.90
CA THR A 198 6.49 -26.29 -8.90
C THR A 198 5.47 -25.37 -9.60
N GLY A 199 4.46 -25.96 -10.25
CA GLY A 199 3.28 -25.23 -10.76
C GLY A 199 2.85 -25.67 -12.16
N HIS A 200 1.58 -25.45 -12.48
CA HIS A 200 1.07 -25.68 -13.83
C HIS A 200 1.49 -24.53 -14.76
N TRP A 201 1.65 -24.78 -16.07
CA TRP A 201 2.13 -23.78 -17.03
C TRP A 201 1.25 -22.50 -17.08
N LEU A 202 -0.06 -22.65 -16.83
CA LEU A 202 -0.99 -21.53 -16.71
C LEU A 202 -0.69 -20.63 -15.51
N GLU A 203 -0.29 -21.21 -14.38
CA GLU A 203 0.09 -20.46 -13.19
C GLU A 203 1.37 -19.66 -13.46
N GLY A 204 2.35 -20.28 -14.12
CA GLY A 204 3.58 -19.61 -14.55
C GLY A 204 3.33 -18.40 -15.44
N LYS A 205 2.33 -18.48 -16.34
CA LYS A 205 2.02 -17.40 -17.27
C LYS A 205 1.23 -16.24 -16.65
N TYR A 206 0.28 -16.53 -15.75
CA TYR A 206 -0.69 -15.53 -15.28
C TYR A 206 -0.56 -15.15 -13.81
N LEU A 207 0.02 -16.00 -12.97
CA LEU A 207 0.03 -15.81 -11.52
C LEU A 207 1.45 -15.64 -10.95
N PHE A 208 2.45 -16.30 -11.53
CA PHE A 208 3.79 -16.23 -10.96
C PHE A 208 4.49 -14.90 -11.25
N PRO A 209 5.19 -14.33 -10.24
CA PRO A 209 5.93 -13.09 -10.39
C PRO A 209 7.12 -13.27 -11.33
N THR A 210 7.41 -12.24 -12.14
CA THR A 210 8.51 -12.27 -13.13
C THR A 210 9.91 -12.22 -12.54
N GLY A 211 10.04 -11.79 -11.29
CA GLY A 211 11.31 -11.68 -10.56
C GLY A 211 11.06 -11.48 -9.08
N GLN A 212 12.11 -11.23 -8.31
CA GLN A 212 12.05 -11.08 -6.87
C GLN A 212 13.11 -10.10 -6.37
N TRP A 213 12.77 -9.44 -5.27
CA TRP A 213 13.66 -8.52 -4.56
C TRP A 213 14.51 -9.30 -3.53
N TYR A 214 15.81 -9.02 -3.52
CA TYR A 214 16.82 -9.53 -2.60
C TYR A 214 17.53 -8.38 -1.88
N PRO A 215 18.02 -8.54 -0.65
CA PRO A 215 17.91 -9.74 0.20
C PRO A 215 16.49 -9.87 0.80
N ARG A 216 16.11 -11.09 1.18
CA ARG A 216 14.73 -11.44 1.59
C ARG A 216 14.31 -10.70 2.86
N GLU A 217 15.26 -10.42 3.73
CA GLU A 217 15.08 -9.74 5.01
C GLU A 217 14.55 -8.33 4.75
N VAL A 218 15.20 -7.57 3.85
CA VAL A 218 14.78 -6.21 3.48
C VAL A 218 13.43 -6.26 2.75
N ARG A 219 13.26 -7.22 1.84
CA ARG A 219 11.99 -7.51 1.17
C ARG A 219 10.83 -7.73 2.13
N SER A 220 11.03 -8.51 3.19
CA SER A 220 9.97 -8.82 4.16
C SER A 220 9.56 -7.59 5.00
N ARG A 221 10.50 -6.70 5.30
CA ARG A 221 10.31 -5.49 6.12
C ARG A 221 9.64 -4.36 5.38
N PHE A 222 9.94 -4.21 4.09
CA PHE A 222 9.48 -3.10 3.25
C PHE A 222 8.62 -3.56 2.08
N TRP A 223 8.04 -4.76 2.20
CA TRP A 223 7.17 -5.34 1.18
C TRP A 223 6.10 -4.40 0.63
N PRO A 224 5.38 -3.59 1.45
CA PRO A 224 4.33 -2.70 0.93
C PRO A 224 4.87 -1.64 -0.03
N MET A 225 6.16 -1.29 0.08
CA MET A 225 6.79 -0.22 -0.71
C MET A 225 7.24 -0.71 -2.09
N MET A 226 7.75 -1.95 -2.17
CA MET A 226 8.40 -2.46 -3.39
C MET A 226 7.89 -3.80 -3.91
N GLY A 227 7.25 -4.62 -3.06
CA GLY A 227 6.89 -6.00 -3.37
C GLY A 227 6.06 -6.19 -4.65
N PRO A 228 5.04 -5.36 -4.92
CA PRO A 228 4.22 -5.47 -6.13
C PRO A 228 4.92 -4.99 -7.42
N TYR A 229 6.01 -4.23 -7.32
CA TYR A 229 6.55 -3.45 -8.43
C TYR A 229 7.88 -3.98 -8.96
N VAL A 230 8.15 -3.71 -10.24
CA VAL A 230 9.46 -3.93 -10.85
C VAL A 230 10.41 -2.75 -10.54
N PRO A 231 11.74 -2.93 -10.66
CA PRO A 231 12.71 -1.87 -10.41
C PRO A 231 12.46 -0.63 -11.26
N GLY A 232 12.67 0.55 -10.67
CA GLY A 232 12.43 1.84 -11.33
C GLY A 232 10.95 2.21 -11.52
N ARG A 233 10.01 1.32 -11.14
CA ARG A 233 8.56 1.57 -11.25
C ARG A 233 7.86 1.68 -9.89
N THR A 234 8.61 1.82 -8.80
CA THR A 234 8.07 2.02 -7.44
C THR A 234 7.28 3.32 -7.28
N TRP A 235 7.51 4.32 -8.14
CA TRP A 235 6.71 5.56 -8.17
C TRP A 235 5.21 5.34 -8.34
N VAL A 236 4.80 4.18 -8.87
CA VAL A 236 3.39 3.82 -9.04
C VAL A 236 2.66 3.78 -7.70
N ARG A 237 3.34 3.38 -6.62
CA ARG A 237 2.79 3.44 -5.26
C ARG A 237 2.40 4.86 -4.87
N VAL A 238 3.29 5.83 -5.11
CA VAL A 238 3.04 7.25 -4.85
C VAL A 238 1.82 7.71 -5.62
N VAL A 239 1.73 7.35 -6.90
CA VAL A 239 0.58 7.72 -7.74
C VAL A 239 -0.72 7.11 -7.21
N THR A 240 -0.73 5.84 -6.81
CA THR A 240 -1.95 5.21 -6.24
C THR A 240 -2.36 5.83 -4.91
N ILE A 241 -1.40 6.18 -4.05
CA ILE A 241 -1.68 6.89 -2.79
C ILE A 241 -2.24 8.28 -3.09
N CYS A 242 -1.62 9.04 -3.99
CA CYS A 242 -2.10 10.36 -4.40
C CYS A 242 -3.52 10.30 -4.98
N LEU A 243 -3.84 9.29 -5.80
CA LEU A 243 -5.18 9.09 -6.32
C LEU A 243 -6.19 8.86 -5.18
N ALA A 244 -5.87 8.01 -4.19
CA ALA A 244 -6.77 7.79 -3.05
C ALA A 244 -6.92 9.01 -2.14
N LEU A 245 -5.85 9.77 -1.93
CA LEU A 245 -5.91 11.05 -1.21
C LEU A 245 -6.77 12.07 -1.97
N LEU A 246 -6.70 12.08 -3.30
CA LEU A 246 -7.51 12.95 -4.14
C LEU A 246 -9.00 12.54 -4.11
N LEU A 247 -9.29 11.24 -4.09
CA LEU A 247 -10.65 10.72 -3.84
C LEU A 247 -11.17 11.15 -2.47
N ALA A 248 -10.34 11.08 -1.44
CA ALA A 248 -10.70 11.48 -0.08
C ALA A 248 -10.99 12.97 -0.01
N ALA A 249 -10.14 13.76 -0.67
CA ALA A 249 -10.33 15.19 -0.79
C ALA A 249 -11.65 15.50 -1.47
N LEU A 250 -11.95 14.87 -2.60
CA LEU A 250 -13.21 15.10 -3.29
C LEU A 250 -14.45 14.63 -2.53
N ALA A 251 -14.36 13.53 -1.78
CA ALA A 251 -15.44 13.09 -0.92
C ALA A 251 -15.72 14.11 0.19
N ALA A 252 -14.67 14.70 0.78
CA ALA A 252 -14.81 15.83 1.69
C ALA A 252 -15.37 17.05 0.95
N MET A 253 -14.96 17.24 -0.32
CA MET A 253 -15.46 18.30 -1.18
C MET A 253 -16.98 18.27 -1.38
N ALA A 254 -17.45 17.09 -1.76
CA ALA A 254 -18.85 16.77 -1.92
C ALA A 254 -19.64 17.03 -0.63
N ALA A 255 -19.10 16.65 0.52
CA ALA A 255 -19.77 16.80 1.82
C ALA A 255 -20.05 18.26 2.21
N SER A 256 -19.31 19.24 1.68
CA SER A 256 -19.61 20.67 1.90
C SER A 256 -20.52 21.28 0.83
N GLY A 257 -20.85 20.53 -0.21
CA GLY A 257 -21.58 21.03 -1.38
C GLY A 257 -20.76 21.83 -2.37
N VAL A 258 -19.42 21.90 -2.24
CA VAL A 258 -18.55 22.68 -3.14
C VAL A 258 -17.84 21.78 -4.14
N GLY A 259 -18.05 22.04 -5.43
CA GLY A 259 -17.21 21.48 -6.50
C GLY A 259 -17.36 19.97 -6.75
N CYS A 260 -18.42 19.32 -6.25
CA CYS A 260 -18.60 17.87 -6.37
C CYS A 260 -18.58 17.38 -7.83
N VAL A 261 -19.44 17.96 -8.69
CA VAL A 261 -19.56 17.55 -10.11
C VAL A 261 -18.26 17.78 -10.90
N PRO A 262 -17.69 19.01 -10.98
CA PRO A 262 -16.46 19.22 -11.74
C PRO A 262 -15.26 18.48 -11.15
N GLY A 263 -15.21 18.34 -9.83
CA GLY A 263 -14.20 17.52 -9.15
C GLY A 263 -14.31 16.06 -9.58
N ALA A 264 -15.51 15.49 -9.51
CA ALA A 264 -15.75 14.09 -9.82
C ALA A 264 -15.38 13.74 -11.26
N TRP A 265 -15.73 14.60 -12.24
CA TRP A 265 -15.26 14.46 -13.62
C TRP A 265 -13.74 14.49 -13.73
N THR A 266 -13.10 15.47 -13.11
CA THR A 266 -11.64 15.65 -13.17
C THR A 266 -10.91 14.42 -12.63
N VAL A 267 -11.35 13.91 -11.48
CA VAL A 267 -10.72 12.76 -10.83
C VAL A 267 -11.06 11.45 -11.53
N GLY A 268 -12.29 11.31 -12.04
CA GLY A 268 -12.67 10.17 -12.86
C GLY A 268 -11.80 10.04 -14.12
N ILE A 269 -11.63 11.14 -14.86
CA ILE A 269 -10.76 11.19 -16.05
C ILE A 269 -9.31 10.91 -15.68
N LEU A 270 -8.81 11.48 -14.57
CA LEU A 270 -7.44 11.24 -14.12
C LEU A 270 -7.20 9.76 -13.78
N HIS A 271 -8.14 9.09 -13.14
CA HIS A 271 -8.05 7.65 -12.87
C HIS A 271 -8.00 6.82 -14.16
N ILE A 272 -8.84 7.15 -15.14
CA ILE A 272 -8.83 6.47 -16.46
C ILE A 272 -7.48 6.70 -17.16
N ALA A 273 -6.96 7.93 -17.14
CA ALA A 273 -5.66 8.25 -17.72
C ALA A 273 -4.51 7.47 -17.04
N VAL A 274 -4.51 7.39 -15.70
CA VAL A 274 -3.53 6.59 -14.96
C VAL A 274 -3.68 5.11 -15.29
N ALA A 275 -4.90 4.58 -15.38
CA ALA A 275 -5.13 3.19 -15.77
C ALA A 275 -4.51 2.88 -17.14
N ILE A 276 -4.69 3.76 -18.14
CA ILE A 276 -4.05 3.64 -19.45
C ILE A 276 -2.53 3.61 -19.33
N VAL A 277 -1.94 4.51 -18.54
CA VAL A 277 -0.50 4.53 -18.27
C VAL A 277 -0.02 3.22 -17.63
N LEU A 278 -0.78 2.66 -16.68
CA LEU A 278 -0.45 1.40 -16.02
C LEU A 278 -0.49 0.21 -17.00
N ILE A 279 -1.43 0.19 -17.96
CA ILE A 279 -1.52 -0.84 -19.01
C ILE A 279 -0.26 -0.81 -19.89
N PHE A 280 0.19 0.38 -20.29
CA PHE A 280 1.34 0.52 -21.18
C PHE A 280 2.67 0.29 -20.47
N LEU A 281 2.84 0.83 -19.25
CA LEU A 281 4.11 0.75 -18.52
C LEU A 281 4.31 -0.58 -17.80
N LYS A 282 3.24 -1.36 -17.56
CA LYS A 282 3.25 -2.66 -16.87
C LYS A 282 4.18 -2.67 -15.65
N PRO A 283 3.93 -1.80 -14.66
CA PRO A 283 4.85 -1.62 -13.55
C PRO A 283 4.82 -2.77 -12.54
N PHE A 284 3.86 -3.68 -12.68
CA PHE A 284 3.62 -4.76 -11.73
C PHE A 284 4.49 -5.98 -12.04
N ARG A 285 5.04 -6.55 -10.97
CA ARG A 285 5.85 -7.77 -11.00
C ARG A 285 5.02 -9.02 -11.30
N VAL A 286 3.79 -9.04 -10.80
CA VAL A 286 2.83 -10.13 -10.94
C VAL A 286 1.93 -9.85 -12.16
N PRO A 287 1.80 -10.78 -13.13
CA PRO A 287 0.99 -10.56 -14.33
C PRO A 287 -0.49 -10.31 -14.04
N SER A 288 -1.06 -10.97 -13.03
CA SER A 288 -2.43 -10.73 -12.61
C SER A 288 -2.64 -9.31 -12.10
N ASP A 289 -1.72 -8.75 -11.32
CA ASP A 289 -1.77 -7.35 -10.88
C ASP A 289 -1.62 -6.37 -12.07
N ALA A 290 -0.86 -6.74 -13.10
CA ALA A 290 -0.76 -5.96 -14.33
C ALA A 290 -2.08 -5.85 -15.11
N LEU A 291 -3.02 -6.78 -14.89
CA LEU A 291 -4.36 -6.72 -15.44
C LEU A 291 -5.36 -6.10 -14.46
N LEU A 292 -5.38 -6.58 -13.21
CA LEU A 292 -6.35 -6.20 -12.20
C LEU A 292 -6.14 -4.79 -11.66
N GLY A 293 -4.89 -4.32 -11.57
CA GLY A 293 -4.57 -2.97 -11.09
C GLY A 293 -5.14 -1.87 -12.00
N PRO A 294 -4.81 -1.85 -13.31
CA PRO A 294 -5.38 -0.89 -14.24
C PRO A 294 -6.90 -1.04 -14.39
N LEU A 295 -7.41 -2.27 -14.45
CA LEU A 295 -8.85 -2.52 -14.52
C LEU A 295 -9.57 -1.89 -13.32
N GLY A 296 -9.07 -2.10 -12.10
CA GLY A 296 -9.66 -1.51 -10.91
C GLY A 296 -9.59 0.01 -10.90
N THR A 297 -8.47 0.57 -11.33
CA THR A 297 -8.30 2.04 -11.44
C THR A 297 -9.27 2.63 -12.47
N ALA A 298 -9.46 1.97 -13.62
CA ALA A 298 -10.40 2.40 -14.65
C ALA A 298 -11.85 2.30 -14.18
N ILE A 299 -12.21 1.21 -13.50
CA ILE A 299 -13.55 1.01 -12.93
C ILE A 299 -13.89 2.12 -11.94
N VAL A 300 -12.98 2.44 -11.01
CA VAL A 300 -13.16 3.57 -10.08
C VAL A 300 -13.34 4.86 -10.86
N GLY A 301 -12.51 5.13 -11.87
CA GLY A 301 -12.64 6.32 -12.70
C GLY A 301 -13.99 6.44 -13.41
N VAL A 302 -14.49 5.34 -13.98
CA VAL A 302 -15.81 5.27 -14.64
C VAL A 302 -16.93 5.52 -13.63
N ALA A 303 -16.90 4.87 -12.47
CA ALA A 303 -17.89 5.06 -11.42
C ALA A 303 -17.98 6.54 -10.98
N TRP A 304 -16.84 7.22 -10.85
CA TRP A 304 -16.80 8.65 -10.56
C TRP A 304 -17.41 9.52 -11.67
N CYS A 305 -17.12 9.23 -12.93
CA CYS A 305 -17.75 9.93 -14.05
C CYS A 305 -19.27 9.71 -14.10
N LEU A 306 -19.74 8.49 -13.79
CA LEU A 306 -21.17 8.18 -13.72
C LEU A 306 -21.86 8.97 -12.61
N LYS A 307 -21.29 8.99 -11.40
CA LYS A 307 -21.83 9.81 -10.29
C LYS A 307 -21.84 11.31 -10.58
N ALA A 308 -20.92 11.78 -11.41
CA ALA A 308 -20.86 13.18 -11.82
C ALA A 308 -21.99 13.58 -12.79
N THR A 309 -22.73 12.63 -13.37
CA THR A 309 -23.87 12.94 -14.25
C THR A 309 -25.09 13.43 -13.48
N GLY A 310 -25.24 13.01 -12.22
CA GLY A 310 -26.42 13.30 -11.40
C GLY A 310 -27.70 12.59 -11.85
N ASP A 311 -27.59 11.61 -12.76
CA ASP A 311 -28.70 10.75 -13.17
C ASP A 311 -28.90 9.60 -12.18
N GLU A 312 -30.12 9.43 -11.65
CA GLU A 312 -30.45 8.37 -10.69
C GLU A 312 -30.14 6.97 -11.26
N TYR A 313 -30.30 6.78 -12.57
CA TYR A 313 -29.94 5.52 -13.23
C TYR A 313 -28.41 5.30 -13.27
N ALA A 314 -27.64 6.33 -13.62
CA ALA A 314 -26.18 6.26 -13.63
C ALA A 314 -25.59 6.02 -12.24
N ASP A 315 -26.20 6.59 -11.19
CA ASP A 315 -25.83 6.34 -9.80
C ASP A 315 -26.04 4.86 -9.42
N GLY A 316 -27.18 4.27 -9.79
CA GLY A 316 -27.43 2.84 -9.56
C GLY A 316 -26.40 1.94 -10.26
N VAL A 317 -26.07 2.24 -11.51
CA VAL A 317 -25.02 1.52 -12.26
C VAL A 317 -23.65 1.70 -11.59
N SER A 318 -23.32 2.89 -11.09
CA SER A 318 -22.09 3.14 -10.35
C SER A 318 -21.99 2.27 -9.09
N ASP A 319 -23.08 2.09 -8.35
CA ASP A 319 -23.10 1.26 -7.14
C ASP A 319 -22.92 -0.24 -7.44
N ASP A 320 -23.53 -0.72 -8.53
CA ASP A 320 -23.32 -2.09 -9.03
C ASP A 320 -21.87 -2.33 -9.45
N ILE A 321 -21.30 -1.38 -10.20
CA ILE A 321 -19.88 -1.40 -10.61
C ILE A 321 -18.95 -1.39 -9.40
N THR A 322 -19.25 -0.58 -8.38
CA THR A 322 -18.48 -0.53 -7.12
C THR A 322 -18.52 -1.87 -6.40
N THR A 323 -19.67 -2.52 -6.39
CA THR A 323 -19.85 -3.84 -5.79
C THR A 323 -19.05 -4.92 -6.54
N ALA A 324 -19.08 -4.89 -7.88
CA ALA A 324 -18.24 -5.77 -8.70
C ALA A 324 -16.74 -5.54 -8.42
N MET A 325 -16.32 -4.27 -8.27
CA MET A 325 -14.93 -3.94 -7.95
C MET A 325 -14.51 -4.45 -6.56
N ALA A 326 -15.39 -4.42 -5.57
CA ALA A 326 -15.11 -5.02 -4.27
C ALA A 326 -14.82 -6.53 -4.38
N LEU A 327 -15.55 -7.26 -5.22
CA LEU A 327 -15.28 -8.67 -5.51
C LEU A 327 -13.92 -8.86 -6.21
N VAL A 328 -13.62 -8.02 -7.20
CA VAL A 328 -12.30 -8.03 -7.88
C VAL A 328 -11.17 -7.81 -6.87
N GLN A 329 -11.35 -6.91 -5.91
CA GLN A 329 -10.35 -6.64 -4.86
C GLN A 329 -10.17 -7.83 -3.91
N VAL A 330 -11.25 -8.55 -3.56
CA VAL A 330 -11.15 -9.80 -2.79
C VAL A 330 -10.37 -10.84 -3.56
N VAL A 331 -10.70 -11.06 -4.84
CA VAL A 331 -9.99 -12.01 -5.72
C VAL A 331 -8.51 -11.64 -5.83
N ARG A 332 -8.20 -10.36 -6.06
CA ARG A 332 -6.82 -9.84 -6.11
C ARG A 332 -6.08 -10.12 -4.81
N THR A 333 -6.72 -9.93 -3.67
CA THR A 333 -6.14 -10.20 -2.35
C THR A 333 -5.84 -11.68 -2.15
N VAL A 334 -6.77 -12.57 -2.54
CA VAL A 334 -6.58 -14.02 -2.47
C VAL A 334 -5.44 -14.48 -3.39
N ILE A 335 -5.38 -13.96 -4.62
CA ILE A 335 -4.27 -14.25 -5.55
C ILE A 335 -2.94 -13.76 -4.97
N GLY A 336 -2.89 -12.53 -4.46
CA GLY A 336 -1.69 -11.96 -3.86
C GLY A 336 -1.18 -12.78 -2.67
N LEU A 337 -2.09 -13.26 -1.81
CA LEU A 337 -1.78 -14.16 -0.70
C LEU A 337 -1.23 -15.50 -1.18
N TRP A 338 -1.90 -16.10 -2.16
CA TRP A 338 -1.47 -17.36 -2.73
C TRP A 338 -0.07 -17.23 -3.35
N VAL A 339 0.18 -16.17 -4.12
CA VAL A 339 1.52 -15.89 -4.69
C VAL A 339 2.56 -15.70 -3.59
N GLN A 340 2.26 -14.92 -2.54
CA GLN A 340 3.16 -14.74 -1.41
C GLN A 340 3.48 -16.06 -0.69
N TRP A 341 2.49 -16.93 -0.52
CA TRP A 341 2.69 -18.25 0.06
C TRP A 341 3.58 -19.13 -0.82
N ARG A 342 3.35 -19.15 -2.15
CA ARG A 342 4.16 -19.91 -3.12
C ARG A 342 5.62 -19.45 -3.14
N GLU A 343 5.86 -18.14 -3.16
CA GLU A 343 7.22 -17.60 -3.06
C GLU A 343 7.90 -17.99 -1.73
N GLY A 344 7.12 -18.09 -0.66
CA GLY A 344 7.60 -18.59 0.63
C GLY A 344 8.11 -20.03 0.55
N GLN A 345 7.44 -20.89 -0.22
CA GLN A 345 7.86 -22.29 -0.42
C GLN A 345 9.15 -22.38 -1.23
N TRP A 346 9.27 -21.62 -2.32
CA TRP A 346 10.45 -21.66 -3.18
C TRP A 346 11.72 -21.18 -2.47
N ALA A 347 11.59 -20.21 -1.57
CA ALA A 347 12.72 -19.72 -0.80
C ALA A 347 13.29 -20.78 0.16
N THR A 348 12.48 -21.72 0.66
CA THR A 348 12.96 -22.81 1.52
C THR A 348 13.76 -23.84 0.71
N VAL A 349 13.38 -24.08 -0.55
CA VAL A 349 14.06 -25.05 -1.42
C VAL A 349 15.43 -24.55 -1.85
N GLY A 350 15.58 -23.25 -2.15
CA GLY A 350 16.88 -22.65 -2.51
C GLY A 350 17.94 -22.82 -1.42
N HIS A 351 17.57 -22.55 -0.16
CA HIS A 351 18.49 -22.73 0.97
C HIS A 351 18.96 -24.17 1.17
N LEU A 352 18.12 -25.17 0.86
CA LEU A 352 18.53 -26.57 0.94
C LEU A 352 19.54 -26.92 -0.16
N ALA A 353 19.33 -26.39 -1.36
CA ALA A 353 20.26 -26.60 -2.48
C ALA A 353 21.63 -25.95 -2.21
N ASP A 354 21.66 -24.73 -1.68
CA ASP A 354 22.93 -24.05 -1.36
C ASP A 354 23.72 -24.80 -0.26
N HIS A 355 23.02 -25.31 0.76
CA HIS A 355 23.66 -26.13 1.80
C HIS A 355 24.17 -27.48 1.29
N GLU A 356 23.51 -28.12 0.33
CA GLU A 356 24.00 -29.34 -0.31
C GLU A 356 25.23 -29.09 -1.18
N VAL A 357 25.29 -27.94 -1.88
CA VAL A 357 26.47 -27.56 -2.67
C VAL A 357 27.67 -27.31 -1.76
N ASP A 358 27.48 -26.59 -0.66
CA ASP A 358 28.56 -26.34 0.30
C ASP A 358 29.01 -27.64 1.01
N ALA A 359 28.09 -28.50 1.42
CA ALA A 359 28.42 -29.79 2.03
C ALA A 359 29.15 -30.73 1.06
N GLY A 360 28.70 -30.81 -0.20
CA GLY A 360 29.36 -31.62 -1.23
C GLY A 360 30.73 -31.04 -1.64
N GLN A 361 30.91 -29.73 -1.56
CA GLN A 361 32.19 -29.07 -1.82
C GLN A 361 33.17 -29.25 -0.66
N GLU A 362 32.72 -29.27 0.60
CA GLU A 362 33.55 -29.65 1.75
C GLU A 362 34.01 -31.11 1.66
N ASP A 363 33.13 -32.05 1.28
CA ASP A 363 33.49 -33.47 1.14
C ASP A 363 34.50 -33.68 0.00
N THR A 364 34.32 -33.02 -1.15
CA THR A 364 35.31 -33.10 -2.25
C THR A 364 36.62 -32.37 -1.95
N LEU A 365 36.62 -31.35 -1.09
CA LEU A 365 37.85 -30.72 -0.61
C LEU A 365 38.58 -31.61 0.40
N SER A 366 37.82 -32.27 1.29
CA SER A 366 38.33 -33.25 2.25
C SER A 366 38.96 -34.46 1.57
N ASP A 367 38.30 -35.02 0.55
CA ASP A 367 38.84 -36.14 -0.24
C ASP A 367 40.11 -35.74 -1.01
N LYS A 368 40.17 -34.50 -1.52
CA LYS A 368 41.38 -33.97 -2.18
C LYS A 368 42.52 -33.72 -1.19
N LEU A 369 42.22 -33.27 0.02
CA LEU A 369 43.21 -33.11 1.09
C LEU A 369 43.76 -34.46 1.56
N ALA A 370 42.90 -35.47 1.71
CA ALA A 370 43.32 -36.83 2.05
C ALA A 370 44.20 -37.46 0.95
N ALA A 371 43.89 -37.23 -0.33
CA ALA A 371 44.74 -37.66 -1.44
C ALA A 371 46.10 -36.94 -1.48
N TRP A 372 46.16 -35.68 -1.04
CA TRP A 372 47.42 -34.92 -0.94
C TRP A 372 48.31 -35.38 0.22
N GLU A 373 47.75 -35.92 1.31
CA GLU A 373 48.53 -36.48 2.42
C GLU A 373 49.24 -37.80 2.05
N GLU A 374 48.72 -38.59 1.11
CA GLU A 374 49.38 -39.83 0.64
C GLU A 374 50.55 -39.57 -0.32
N GLU A 375 50.59 -38.43 -1.02
CA GLU A 375 51.63 -38.12 -2.01
C GLU A 375 52.78 -37.22 -1.51
N MET A 376 52.70 -36.68 -0.30
CA MET A 376 53.80 -35.87 0.25
C MET A 376 54.79 -36.72 1.07
N PRO A 377 56.02 -36.97 0.57
CA PRO A 377 57.05 -37.59 1.38
C PRO A 377 57.37 -36.69 2.58
N MET A 378 57.29 -37.27 3.78
CA MET A 378 57.52 -36.68 5.11
C MET A 378 58.94 -36.10 5.35
N SER A 379 59.69 -35.72 4.32
CA SER A 379 61.11 -35.34 4.44
C SER A 379 61.40 -33.83 4.43
N VAL A 380 60.42 -32.94 4.35
CA VAL A 380 60.71 -31.50 4.21
C VAL A 380 59.82 -30.64 5.10
N LEU A 381 60.09 -30.62 6.40
CA LEU A 381 59.71 -29.52 7.31
C LEU A 381 60.65 -29.50 8.53
N THR A 382 61.94 -29.25 8.28
CA THR A 382 62.82 -28.58 9.26
C THR A 382 62.72 -27.08 8.98
N LEU A 383 61.84 -26.39 9.68
CA LEU A 383 61.81 -24.92 9.68
C LEU A 383 62.83 -24.39 10.67
N ASP A 384 63.83 -23.72 10.11
CA ASP A 384 64.78 -22.86 10.80
C ASP A 384 64.02 -21.71 11.48
N ASN A 385 64.25 -21.55 12.78
CA ASN A 385 63.86 -20.37 13.54
C ASN A 385 64.83 -19.25 13.15
N ASP A 386 64.43 -18.34 12.27
CA ASP A 386 65.17 -17.10 12.07
C ASP A 386 64.26 -15.88 12.30
N ASP A 387 64.67 -15.09 13.28
CA ASP A 387 64.04 -13.88 13.79
C ASP A 387 64.17 -12.76 12.75
N GLY A 388 63.18 -12.63 11.87
CA GLY A 388 63.12 -11.58 10.85
C GLY A 388 61.97 -10.62 11.10
N THR A 389 62.21 -9.56 11.85
CA THR A 389 61.27 -8.44 12.05
C THR A 389 61.02 -7.72 10.72
N VAL A 390 59.97 -8.08 10.00
CA VAL A 390 59.55 -7.38 8.76
C VAL A 390 58.39 -6.45 9.09
N ALA A 391 58.67 -5.15 8.96
CA ALA A 391 57.69 -4.08 9.05
C ALA A 391 56.65 -4.22 7.93
N ILE A 392 55.38 -4.34 8.33
CA ILE A 392 54.23 -4.34 7.43
C ILE A 392 54.01 -2.90 6.94
N GLY A 393 54.44 -2.62 5.72
CA GLY A 393 54.06 -1.42 4.99
C GLY A 393 52.58 -1.49 4.60
N GLN A 394 51.83 -0.44 4.92
CA GLN A 394 50.45 -0.27 4.45
C GLN A 394 50.45 -0.08 2.92
N PRO A 395 49.52 -0.71 2.18
CA PRO A 395 49.35 -0.43 0.76
C PRO A 395 48.68 0.94 0.59
N GLU A 396 49.34 1.79 -0.17
CA GLU A 396 48.84 3.09 -0.64
C GLU A 396 47.70 2.83 -1.64
N VAL A 397 46.48 3.22 -1.27
CA VAL A 397 45.30 3.12 -2.15
C VAL A 397 45.28 4.36 -3.03
N GLU A 398 45.86 4.24 -4.23
CA GLU A 398 45.79 5.25 -5.28
C GLU A 398 44.37 5.27 -5.89
N VAL A 399 43.57 6.28 -5.50
CA VAL A 399 42.23 6.52 -6.04
C VAL A 399 42.36 7.30 -7.34
N ALA A 400 42.31 6.58 -8.47
CA ALA A 400 42.20 7.20 -9.79
C ALA A 400 40.79 7.78 -9.99
N LEU A 401 40.71 9.11 -10.09
CA LEU A 401 39.52 9.83 -10.54
C LEU A 401 39.43 9.78 -12.08
N PRO A 402 38.25 9.49 -12.66
CA PRO A 402 38.09 9.58 -14.11
C PRO A 402 38.02 11.05 -14.55
N ASN A 403 38.88 11.39 -15.51
CA ASN A 403 38.81 12.61 -16.30
C ASN A 403 37.49 12.62 -17.07
N ASN A 404 36.68 13.67 -16.88
CA ASN A 404 35.64 14.05 -17.82
C ASN A 404 36.30 14.83 -18.96
N GLU A 405 36.32 14.23 -20.15
CA GLU A 405 36.40 14.95 -21.42
C GLU A 405 35.01 14.87 -22.09
N ASP A 406 34.56 16.04 -22.53
CA ASP A 406 33.41 16.42 -23.39
C ASP A 406 31.96 16.38 -22.85
#